data_AF-A0A1Z9EBH4-F1
#
_entry.id   AF-A0A1Z9EBH4-F1
#
_cell.length_a   1.000
_cell.length_b   1.000
_cell.length_c   1.000
_cell.angle_alpha   90.00
_cell.angle_beta   90.00
_cell.angle_gamma   90.00
#
_symmetry.space_group_name_H-M   'P 1'
#
loop_
_entity.id
_entity.type
_entity.pdbx_description
1 polymer ?
#
loop_
_entity_poly.entity_id
_entity_poly.type
_entity_poly.pdbx_seq_one_letter_code
_entity_poly.pdbx_strand_id
1 'polypeptide(L)'
;MEQNLIDIYDLIEHAIDNAFGGQMNLKFYNYLKDNKIKKHEIDSFIESATAWEISEITMDLEEYLKGGADNEHKQLREGYGHIPKPQARKIKEYLYGILEDAWRYSHDRRPGRRKKQSK
;
A
#
# COMPACT_ATOMS: atom_id res chain seq x y z
N MET A 1 -15.86 15.87 5.15
CA MET A 1 -14.77 15.57 4.19
C MET A 1 -13.71 14.66 4.81
N GLU A 2 -13.76 14.37 6.10
CA GLU A 2 -12.85 13.42 6.75
C GLU A 2 -13.30 11.95 6.64
N GLN A 3 -14.60 11.70 6.42
CA GLN A 3 -15.14 10.33 6.36
C GLN A 3 -14.42 9.45 5.33
N ASN A 4 -14.23 9.94 4.11
CA ASN A 4 -13.52 9.19 3.06
C ASN A 4 -12.10 8.78 3.47
N LEU A 5 -11.41 9.64 4.23
CA LEU A 5 -10.04 9.37 4.67
C LEU A 5 -10.03 8.33 5.79
N ILE A 6 -10.97 8.42 6.73
CA ILE A 6 -11.18 7.40 7.77
C ILE A 6 -11.52 6.05 7.12
N ASP A 7 -12.45 6.03 6.16
CA ASP A 7 -12.84 4.82 5.44
C ASP A 7 -11.66 4.20 4.66
N ILE A 8 -10.75 5.03 4.13
CA ILE A 8 -9.51 4.56 3.50
C ILE A 8 -8.61 3.90 4.54
N TYR A 9 -8.38 4.52 5.70
CA TYR A 9 -7.55 3.92 6.74
C TYR A 9 -8.11 2.59 7.21
N ASP A 10 -9.39 2.56 7.61
CA ASP A 10 -10.04 1.32 8.07
C ASP A 10 -9.99 0.21 7.01
N LEU A 11 -10.21 0.56 5.73
CA LEU A 11 -10.10 -0.39 4.63
C LEU A 11 -8.69 -0.96 4.47
N ILE A 12 -7.66 -0.13 4.61
CA ILE A 12 -6.27 -0.53 4.45
C ILE A 12 -5.78 -1.36 5.64
N GLU A 13 -6.12 -0.99 6.87
CA GLU A 13 -5.83 -1.80 8.07
C GLU A 13 -6.39 -3.22 7.92
N HIS A 14 -7.67 -3.32 7.53
CA HIS A 14 -8.28 -4.62 7.23
C HIS A 14 -7.63 -5.33 6.03
N ALA A 15 -7.16 -4.60 5.02
CA ALA A 15 -6.46 -5.21 3.88
C ALA A 15 -5.11 -5.80 4.27
N ILE A 16 -4.40 -5.18 5.22
CA ILE A 16 -3.14 -5.68 5.79
C ILE A 16 -3.42 -6.98 6.55
N ASP A 17 -4.33 -6.96 7.51
CA ASP A 17 -4.72 -8.15 8.30
C ASP A 17 -5.14 -9.32 7.38
N ASN A 18 -6.01 -9.03 6.42
CA ASN A 18 -6.50 -10.02 5.46
C ASN A 18 -5.38 -10.58 4.59
N ALA A 19 -4.40 -9.77 4.19
CA ALA A 19 -3.27 -10.24 3.38
C ALA A 19 -2.45 -11.29 4.11
N PHE A 20 -2.19 -11.08 5.41
CA PHE A 20 -1.53 -12.09 6.26
C PHE A 20 -2.40 -13.33 6.47
N GLY A 21 -3.73 -13.18 6.51
CA GLY A 21 -4.70 -14.28 6.44
C GLY A 21 -4.82 -14.96 5.06
N GLY A 22 -4.12 -14.49 4.02
CA GLY A 22 -4.12 -15.04 2.68
C GLY A 22 -5.18 -14.48 1.72
N GLN A 23 -5.92 -13.45 2.13
CA GLN A 23 -6.96 -12.80 1.34
C GLN A 23 -6.47 -11.44 0.80
N MET A 24 -6.28 -11.33 -0.51
CA MET A 24 -5.69 -10.16 -1.18
C MET A 24 -6.59 -9.67 -2.33
N ASN A 25 -7.79 -9.20 -1.98
CA ASN A 25 -8.85 -8.91 -2.94
C ASN A 25 -9.01 -7.42 -3.26
N LEU A 26 -8.37 -6.52 -2.49
CA LEU A 26 -8.53 -5.09 -2.71
C LEU A 26 -7.89 -4.67 -4.03
N LYS A 27 -8.68 -4.00 -4.87
CA LYS A 27 -8.21 -3.30 -6.06
C LYS A 27 -8.26 -1.81 -5.76
N PHE A 28 -7.23 -1.31 -5.08
CA PHE A 28 -7.26 0.00 -4.43
C PHE A 28 -7.50 1.14 -5.42
N TYR A 29 -6.86 1.13 -6.59
CA TYR A 29 -7.11 2.16 -7.61
C TYR A 29 -8.58 2.20 -8.08
N ASN A 30 -9.21 1.04 -8.27
CA ASN A 30 -10.62 0.98 -8.66
C ASN A 30 -11.51 1.53 -7.53
N TYR A 31 -11.24 1.13 -6.29
CA TYR A 31 -11.93 1.67 -5.11
C TYR A 31 -11.84 3.21 -5.04
N LEU A 32 -10.64 3.78 -5.22
CA LEU A 32 -10.44 5.23 -5.21
C LEU A 32 -11.25 5.93 -6.32
N LYS A 33 -11.24 5.34 -7.51
CA LYS A 33 -11.96 5.86 -8.68
C LYS A 33 -13.48 5.82 -8.50
N ASP A 34 -14.02 4.71 -8.03
CA ASP A 34 -15.45 4.48 -7.86
C ASP A 34 -16.03 5.39 -6.75
N ASN A 35 -15.28 5.60 -5.67
CA ASN A 35 -15.62 6.52 -4.58
C ASN A 35 -15.27 7.98 -4.88
N LYS A 36 -14.71 8.26 -6.06
CA LYS A 36 -14.34 9.61 -6.55
C LYS A 36 -13.41 10.39 -5.61
N ILE A 37 -12.57 9.68 -4.83
CA ILE A 37 -11.67 10.23 -3.82
C ILE A 37 -10.88 11.42 -4.37
N LYS A 38 -10.85 12.53 -3.63
CA LYS A 38 -10.18 13.77 -4.06
C LYS A 38 -8.67 13.64 -3.96
N LYS A 39 -7.96 14.46 -4.73
CA LYS A 39 -6.49 14.44 -4.74
C LYS A 39 -5.90 14.68 -3.34
N HIS A 40 -6.40 15.69 -2.62
CA HIS A 40 -5.88 15.99 -1.28
C HIS A 40 -6.12 14.84 -0.28
N GLU A 41 -7.24 14.11 -0.39
CA GLU A 41 -7.53 12.96 0.48
C GLU A 41 -6.50 11.85 0.25
N ILE A 42 -6.20 11.51 -1.02
CA ILE A 42 -5.20 10.49 -1.32
C ILE A 42 -3.77 10.96 -1.01
N ASP A 43 -3.45 12.24 -1.19
CA ASP A 43 -2.16 12.80 -0.80
C ASP A 43 -1.95 12.69 0.71
N SER A 44 -2.99 13.00 1.51
CA SER A 44 -2.96 12.81 2.95
C SER A 44 -2.75 11.34 3.35
N PHE A 45 -3.36 10.39 2.64
CA PHE A 45 -3.08 8.97 2.85
C PHE A 45 -1.63 8.62 2.51
N ILE A 46 -1.09 9.09 1.38
CA ILE A 46 0.31 8.83 0.97
C ILE A 46 1.31 9.31 2.02
N GLU A 47 1.04 10.44 2.67
CA GLU A 47 1.88 11.04 3.72
C GLU A 47 1.56 10.51 5.13
N SER A 48 0.64 9.54 5.25
CA SER A 48 0.16 9.02 6.54
C SER A 48 1.09 7.96 7.14
N ALA A 49 0.89 7.72 8.44
CA ALA A 49 1.54 6.63 9.17
C ALA A 49 1.17 5.25 8.59
N THR A 50 -0.08 5.04 8.17
CA THR A 50 -0.51 3.76 7.57
C THR A 50 0.22 3.47 6.26
N ALA A 51 0.45 4.49 5.41
CA ALA A 51 1.25 4.29 4.19
C ALA A 51 2.73 4.01 4.51
N TRP A 52 3.26 4.65 5.56
CA TRP A 52 4.61 4.35 6.06
C TRP A 52 4.72 2.92 6.59
N GLU A 53 3.77 2.47 7.39
CA GLU A 53 3.71 1.10 7.91
C GLU A 53 3.70 0.07 6.77
N ILE A 54 2.90 0.29 5.73
CA ILE A 54 2.92 -0.57 4.54
C ILE A 54 4.32 -0.60 3.92
N SER A 55 4.99 0.55 3.80
CA SER A 55 6.35 0.62 3.27
C SER A 55 7.32 -0.21 4.11
N GLU A 56 7.31 -0.05 5.43
CA GLU A 56 8.17 -0.80 6.35
C GLU A 56 7.91 -2.31 6.26
N ILE A 57 6.64 -2.73 6.28
CA ILE A 57 6.27 -4.15 6.11
C ILE A 57 6.81 -4.69 4.77
N THR A 58 6.70 -3.93 3.68
CA THR A 58 7.20 -4.40 2.38
C THR A 58 8.73 -4.51 2.35
N MET A 59 9.44 -3.62 3.05
CA MET A 59 10.90 -3.67 3.20
C MET A 59 11.34 -4.87 4.04
N ASP A 60 10.69 -5.08 5.19
CA ASP A 60 10.91 -6.24 6.05
C ASP A 60 10.69 -7.57 5.30
N LEU A 61 9.58 -7.68 4.57
CA LEU A 61 9.27 -8.87 3.79
C LEU A 61 10.29 -9.08 2.66
N GLU A 62 10.78 -8.01 2.04
CA GLU A 62 11.86 -8.10 1.04
C GLU A 62 13.14 -8.65 1.66
N GLU A 63 13.53 -8.16 2.83
CA GLU A 63 14.74 -8.61 3.53
C GLU A 63 14.59 -10.06 4.05
N TYR A 64 13.41 -10.40 4.57
CA TYR A 64 13.07 -11.78 4.93
C TYR A 64 13.18 -12.74 3.72
N LEU A 65 12.75 -12.29 2.53
CA LEU A 65 12.85 -13.06 1.31
C LEU A 65 14.30 -13.29 0.87
N LYS A 66 15.15 -12.25 0.92
CA LYS A 66 16.59 -12.38 0.67
C LYS A 66 17.23 -13.38 1.61
N GLY A 67 16.96 -13.24 2.91
CA GLY A 67 17.52 -14.09 3.95
C GLY A 67 18.98 -13.77 4.24
N GLY A 68 19.42 -14.16 5.44
CA GLY A 68 20.74 -13.83 5.96
C GLY A 68 20.99 -14.47 7.32
N ALA A 69 22.22 -14.38 7.82
CA ALA A 69 22.63 -15.00 9.08
C ALA A 69 22.90 -14.00 10.23
N ASP A 70 22.83 -12.70 9.94
CA ASP A 70 22.99 -11.63 10.93
C ASP A 70 21.81 -11.56 11.91
N ASN A 71 21.90 -10.64 12.87
CA ASN A 71 20.88 -10.50 13.91
C ASN A 71 19.56 -9.91 13.39
N GLU A 72 19.61 -9.06 12.37
CA GLU A 72 18.40 -8.50 11.72
C GLU A 72 17.58 -9.61 11.07
N HIS A 73 18.23 -10.50 10.31
CA HIS A 73 17.56 -11.64 9.71
C HIS A 73 17.09 -12.68 10.73
N LYS A 74 17.70 -12.74 11.93
CA LYS A 74 17.16 -13.54 13.04
C LYS A 74 15.84 -12.96 13.53
N GLN A 75 15.76 -11.65 13.75
CA GLN A 75 14.53 -10.96 14.14
C GLN A 75 13.44 -11.11 13.07
N LEU A 76 13.78 -10.97 11.79
CA LEU A 76 12.83 -11.18 10.68
C LEU A 76 12.28 -12.62 10.64
N ARG A 77 13.09 -13.63 11.00
CA ARG A 77 12.59 -15.01 11.12
C ARG A 77 11.71 -15.22 12.36
N GLU A 78 11.96 -14.50 13.44
CA GLU A 78 11.07 -14.53 14.61
C GLU A 78 9.71 -13.91 14.27
N GLY A 79 9.70 -12.78 13.57
CA GLY A 79 8.48 -12.10 13.14
C GLY A 79 7.73 -12.84 12.03
N TYR A 80 8.40 -13.18 10.93
CA TYR A 80 7.76 -13.67 9.70
C TYR A 80 8.03 -15.15 9.39
N GLY A 81 8.81 -15.88 10.20
CA GLY A 81 9.22 -17.26 9.90
C GLY A 81 8.08 -18.28 9.84
N HIS A 82 6.92 -17.94 10.39
CA HIS A 82 5.69 -18.73 10.27
C HIS A 82 5.03 -18.60 8.89
N ILE A 83 5.44 -17.62 8.07
CA ILE A 83 4.93 -17.37 6.73
C ILE A 83 5.92 -17.95 5.70
N PRO A 84 5.48 -18.90 4.85
CA PRO A 84 6.32 -19.43 3.78
C PRO A 84 6.75 -18.32 2.81
N LYS A 85 8.00 -18.37 2.32
CA LYS A 85 8.53 -17.38 1.36
C LYS A 85 7.61 -17.09 0.16
N PRO A 86 6.97 -18.08 -0.48
CA PRO A 86 6.02 -17.79 -1.58
C PRO A 86 4.83 -16.94 -1.15
N GLN A 87 4.35 -17.08 0.09
CA GLN A 87 3.26 -16.27 0.64
C GLN A 87 3.76 -14.88 1.01
N ALA A 88 4.92 -14.76 1.66
CA ALA A 88 5.56 -13.48 1.97
C ALA A 88 5.75 -12.63 0.71
N ARG A 89 6.16 -13.24 -0.41
CA ARG A 89 6.28 -12.56 -1.71
C ARG A 89 4.95 -11.99 -2.19
N LYS A 90 3.86 -12.76 -2.11
CA LYS A 90 2.52 -12.31 -2.53
C LYS A 90 2.02 -11.16 -1.66
N ILE A 91 2.21 -11.25 -0.34
CA ILE A 91 1.83 -10.19 0.60
C ILE A 91 2.59 -8.90 0.27
N LYS A 92 3.93 -9.00 0.10
CA LYS A 92 4.76 -7.86 -0.28
C LYS A 92 4.29 -7.20 -1.57
N GLU A 93 4.10 -7.98 -2.64
CA GLU A 93 3.64 -7.48 -3.95
C GLU A 93 2.26 -6.81 -3.85
N TYR A 94 1.35 -7.39 -3.07
CA TYR A 94 0.01 -6.83 -2.87
C TYR A 94 0.04 -5.51 -2.11
N LEU A 95 0.75 -5.47 -0.97
CA LEU A 95 0.87 -4.29 -0.12
C LEU A 95 1.59 -3.14 -0.84
N TYR A 96 2.69 -3.45 -1.53
CA TYR A 96 3.39 -2.47 -2.35
C TYR A 96 2.49 -1.94 -3.49
N GLY A 97 1.69 -2.82 -4.11
CA GLY A 97 0.72 -2.44 -5.13
C GLY A 97 -0.34 -1.45 -4.65
N ILE A 98 -0.72 -1.47 -3.36
CA ILE A 98 -1.63 -0.47 -2.77
C ILE A 98 -0.97 0.92 -2.79
N LEU A 99 0.32 1.02 -2.42
CA LEU A 99 1.06 2.28 -2.47
C LEU A 99 1.22 2.78 -3.92
N GLU A 100 1.56 1.88 -4.85
CA GLU A 100 1.63 2.22 -6.27
C GLU A 100 0.29 2.74 -6.81
N ASP A 101 -0.82 2.11 -6.44
CA ASP A 101 -2.16 2.53 -6.79
C ASP A 101 -2.48 3.93 -6.23
N ALA A 102 -2.10 4.21 -4.98
CA ALA A 102 -2.27 5.51 -4.35
C ALA A 102 -1.49 6.60 -5.11
N TRP A 103 -0.20 6.38 -5.36
CA TRP A 103 0.67 7.32 -6.08
C TRP A 103 0.19 7.56 -7.50
N ARG A 104 -0.19 6.49 -8.21
CA ARG A 104 -0.77 6.58 -9.56
C ARG A 104 -2.04 7.43 -9.55
N TYR A 105 -2.94 7.18 -8.61
CA TYR A 105 -4.19 7.92 -8.51
C TYR A 105 -3.99 9.41 -8.19
N SER A 106 -3.09 9.73 -7.26
CA SER A 106 -2.69 11.12 -6.98
C SER A 106 -2.10 11.80 -8.22
N HIS A 107 -1.23 11.09 -8.95
CA HIS A 107 -0.61 11.60 -10.17
C HIS A 107 -1.64 11.89 -11.27
N ASP A 108 -2.57 10.97 -11.51
CA ASP A 108 -3.63 11.08 -12.51
C ASP A 108 -4.58 12.26 -12.23
N ARG A 109 -4.76 12.62 -10.96
CA ARG A 109 -5.59 13.76 -10.53
C ARG A 109 -4.83 15.08 -10.42
N ARG A 110 -3.55 15.15 -10.82
CA ARG A 110 -2.82 16.42 -10.88
C ARG A 110 -3.55 17.39 -11.82
N PRO A 111 -3.76 18.66 -11.42
CA PRO A 111 -4.31 19.66 -12.32
C PRO A 111 -3.42 19.77 -13.55
N GLY A 112 -3.87 19.24 -14.69
CA GLY A 112 -3.11 19.32 -15.93
C GLY A 112 -2.89 20.78 -16.31
N ARG A 113 -1.73 21.09 -16.90
CA ARG A 113 -1.56 22.34 -17.65
C ARG A 113 -2.66 22.37 -18.72
N ARG A 114 -3.60 23.32 -18.67
CA ARG A 114 -4.58 23.52 -19.74
C ARG A 114 -3.83 23.53 -21.07
N LYS A 115 -4.08 22.53 -21.94
CA LYS A 115 -3.58 22.59 -23.32
C LYS A 115 -4.15 23.87 -23.92
N LYS A 116 -3.30 24.81 -24.36
CA LYS A 116 -3.74 25.95 -25.15
C LYS A 116 -4.48 25.37 -26.35
N GLN A 117 -5.79 25.62 -26.44
CA GLN A 117 -6.48 25.48 -27.72
C GLN A 117 -5.81 26.50 -28.64
N SER A 118 -5.02 26.04 -29.62
CA SER A 118 -4.63 26.88 -30.74
C SER A 118 -5.91 27.24 -31.47
N LYS A 119 -6.17 28.54 -31.59
CA LYS A 119 -7.26 29.09 -32.41
C LYS A 119 -7.05 28.77 -33.87
#